data_AF-A0A7J8E855-F1
#
_entry.id   AF-A0A7J8E855-F1
#
_cell.length_a   1.000
_cell.length_b   1.000
_cell.length_c   1.000
_cell.angle_alpha   90.00
_cell.angle_beta   90.00
_cell.angle_gamma   90.00
#
_symmetry.space_group_name_H-M   'P 1'
#
loop_
_entity.id
_entity.type
_entity.pdbx_description
1 polymer ?
#
loop_
_entity_poly.entity_id
_entity_poly.type
_entity_poly.pdbx_seq_one_letter_code
_entity_poly.pdbx_strand_id
1 'polypeptide(L)'
;MTEVSFEYSRRHPELALPVILRVVIVYQNLLEECRKLENPLECYSYGKETFQRVVRESHEHIKNHCDLCEKLRENNFHDRLLVLCTKKPPQLSAQELVVFTKNMAAAATKCCPLSDEQKFVCVEDMEDMAKLIFGALCRRHEAEPINDGVGHCCDDSYAFRKPCFDDLHVDRTYISPPLSCDQVISLTEESCKAEEEFQTESRNKEMSFLVASIIHLFIPSPNPEPRAKIFSYLLSNLVKQKPYATEVQFQSIIKDFIHLVKMYCQAEKSEICFQEEESKLIEKCQSLLGSK
;
A
#
# COMPACT_ATOMS: atom_id res chain seq x y z
N MET A 1 -2.41 35.00 -5.44
CA MET A 1 -2.16 33.66 -4.85
C MET A 1 -0.85 33.58 -4.07
N THR A 2 0.28 34.11 -4.57
CA THR A 2 1.56 34.11 -3.85
C THR A 2 1.49 34.70 -2.44
N GLU A 3 0.85 35.87 -2.30
CA GLU A 3 0.64 36.51 -0.99
C GLU A 3 -0.20 35.65 -0.04
N VAL A 4 -1.29 35.05 -0.54
CA VAL A 4 -2.13 34.11 0.23
C VAL A 4 -1.32 32.92 0.72
N SER A 5 -0.51 32.32 -0.15
CA SER A 5 0.36 31.19 0.19
C SER A 5 1.37 31.58 1.28
N PHE A 6 2.05 32.73 1.15
CA PHE A 6 3.00 33.21 2.14
C PHE A 6 2.33 33.48 3.50
N GLU A 7 1.23 34.22 3.50
CA GLU A 7 0.52 34.60 4.71
C GLU A 7 -0.13 33.39 5.42
N TYR A 8 -0.63 32.41 4.66
CA TYR A 8 -1.18 31.18 5.23
C TYR A 8 -0.07 30.29 5.81
N SER A 9 1.00 30.04 5.05
CA SER A 9 2.17 29.27 5.53
C SER A 9 2.73 29.84 6.83
N ARG A 10 2.88 31.16 6.92
CA ARG A 10 3.43 31.84 8.10
C ARG A 10 2.56 31.67 9.35
N ARG A 11 1.23 31.58 9.19
CA ARG A 11 0.28 31.42 10.31
C ARG A 11 0.05 29.96 10.69
N HIS A 12 0.45 29.03 9.83
CA HIS A 12 0.21 27.61 9.98
C HIS A 12 1.49 26.78 9.82
N PRO A 13 2.54 27.04 10.64
CA PRO A 13 3.79 26.26 10.58
C PRO A 13 3.62 24.79 10.95
N GLU A 14 2.48 24.40 11.52
CA GLU A 14 2.11 23.02 11.81
C GLU A 14 1.63 22.23 10.58
N LEU A 15 1.31 22.90 9.47
CA LEU A 15 0.75 22.25 8.28
C LEU A 15 1.85 21.90 7.27
N ALA A 16 1.77 20.67 6.76
CA ALA A 16 2.63 20.22 5.69
C ALA A 16 2.47 21.07 4.42
N LEU A 17 3.58 21.29 3.70
CA LEU A 17 3.58 22.06 2.45
C LEU A 17 2.50 21.63 1.44
N PRO A 18 2.24 20.32 1.19
CA PRO A 18 1.17 19.91 0.28
C PRO A 18 -0.22 20.27 0.77
N VAL A 19 -0.46 20.27 2.09
CA VAL A 19 -1.73 20.72 2.67
C VAL A 19 -1.91 22.21 2.40
N ILE A 20 -0.88 23.02 2.62
CA ILE A 20 -0.90 24.45 2.30
C ILE A 20 -1.15 24.68 0.81
N LEU A 21 -0.46 23.95 -0.07
CA LEU A 21 -0.66 24.04 -1.51
C LEU A 21 -2.07 23.65 -1.92
N ARG A 22 -2.66 22.60 -1.33
CA ARG A 22 -4.06 22.23 -1.54
C ARG A 22 -4.98 23.37 -1.14
N VAL A 23 -4.80 23.96 0.05
CA VAL A 23 -5.60 25.12 0.50
C VAL A 23 -5.57 26.25 -0.52
N VAL A 24 -4.37 26.61 -1.00
CA VAL A 24 -4.17 27.69 -1.98
C VAL A 24 -4.86 27.37 -3.31
N ILE A 25 -4.74 26.15 -3.82
CA ILE A 25 -5.36 25.71 -5.08
C ILE A 25 -6.88 25.69 -4.96
N VAL A 26 -7.44 25.08 -3.91
CA VAL A 26 -8.90 25.06 -3.71
C VAL A 26 -9.45 26.48 -3.55
N TYR A 27 -8.71 27.36 -2.86
CA TYR A 27 -9.12 28.75 -2.75
C TYR A 27 -9.12 29.46 -4.11
N GLN A 28 -8.10 29.24 -4.92
CA GLN A 28 -8.04 29.81 -6.27
C GLN A 28 -9.28 29.38 -7.08
N ASN A 29 -9.63 28.09 -7.05
CA ASN A 29 -10.80 27.57 -7.75
C ASN A 29 -12.09 28.21 -7.22
N LEU A 30 -12.23 28.37 -5.90
CA LEU A 30 -13.36 29.09 -5.30
C LEU A 30 -13.44 30.52 -5.83
N LEU A 31 -12.32 31.25 -5.89
CA LEU A 31 -12.30 32.62 -6.40
C LEU A 31 -12.74 32.70 -7.87
N GLU A 32 -12.32 31.74 -8.69
CA GLU A 32 -12.69 31.65 -10.10
C GLU A 32 -14.19 31.34 -10.29
N GLU A 33 -14.77 30.47 -9.47
CA GLU A 33 -16.20 30.19 -9.46
C GLU A 33 -17.03 31.38 -8.96
N CYS A 34 -16.65 31.98 -7.83
CA CYS A 34 -17.34 33.13 -7.25
C CYS A 34 -17.40 34.34 -8.20
N ARG A 35 -16.37 34.54 -9.02
CA ARG A 35 -16.32 35.63 -10.01
C ARG A 35 -17.43 35.53 -11.06
N LYS A 36 -17.96 34.33 -11.30
CA LYS A 36 -19.02 34.08 -12.30
C LYS A 36 -20.42 34.37 -11.74
N LEU A 37 -20.56 34.61 -10.44
CA LEU A 37 -21.84 34.80 -9.77
C LEU A 37 -22.24 36.27 -9.69
N GLU A 38 -23.54 36.51 -9.52
CA GLU A 38 -24.14 37.85 -9.41
C GLU A 38 -23.70 38.59 -8.14
N ASN A 39 -23.41 37.85 -7.05
CA ASN A 39 -22.87 38.39 -5.81
C ASN A 39 -21.55 37.72 -5.38
N PRO A 40 -20.40 38.13 -5.94
CA PRO A 40 -19.10 37.52 -5.60
C PRO A 40 -18.69 37.70 -4.14
N LEU A 41 -19.09 38.81 -3.49
CA LEU A 41 -18.69 39.12 -2.12
C LEU A 41 -19.26 38.12 -1.10
N GLU A 42 -20.52 37.74 -1.26
CA GLU A 42 -21.13 36.69 -0.46
C GLU A 42 -20.46 35.35 -0.69
N CYS A 43 -20.10 35.02 -1.93
CA CYS A 43 -19.40 33.78 -2.25
C CYS A 43 -17.99 33.70 -1.64
N TYR A 44 -17.24 34.81 -1.61
CA TYR A 44 -15.92 34.84 -0.98
C TYR A 44 -15.97 34.59 0.54
N SER A 45 -17.12 34.80 1.19
CA SER A 45 -17.27 34.55 2.64
C SER A 45 -17.03 33.07 3.02
N TYR A 46 -17.21 32.14 2.08
CA TYR A 46 -16.96 30.70 2.25
C TYR A 46 -15.46 30.32 2.22
N GLY A 47 -14.55 31.27 1.97
CA GLY A 47 -13.11 31.00 1.90
C GLY A 47 -12.55 30.39 3.19
N LYS A 48 -12.97 30.89 4.35
CA LYS A 48 -12.53 30.36 5.66
C LYS A 48 -12.97 28.91 5.86
N GLU A 49 -14.23 28.61 5.56
CA GLU A 49 -14.77 27.26 5.66
C GLU A 49 -14.05 26.30 4.69
N THR A 50 -13.75 26.78 3.48
CA THR A 50 -12.97 26.03 2.49
C THR A 50 -11.60 25.64 3.01
N PHE A 51 -10.89 26.55 3.69
CA PHE A 51 -9.56 26.25 4.24
C PHE A 51 -9.65 25.19 5.34
N GLN A 52 -10.58 25.38 6.26
CA GLN A 52 -10.82 24.45 7.37
C GLN A 52 -11.19 23.06 6.87
N ARG A 53 -12.01 22.98 5.82
CA ARG A 53 -12.39 21.70 5.19
C ARG A 53 -11.16 20.98 4.64
N VAL A 54 -10.33 21.64 3.83
CA VAL A 54 -9.15 21.01 3.22
C VAL A 54 -8.16 20.50 4.27
N VAL A 55 -7.93 21.27 5.34
CA VAL A 55 -7.06 20.84 6.45
C VAL A 55 -7.65 19.62 7.16
N ARG A 56 -8.95 19.65 7.47
CA ARG A 56 -9.65 18.54 8.13
C ARG A 56 -9.61 17.26 7.29
N GLU A 57 -9.93 17.33 6.01
CA GLU A 57 -9.87 16.18 5.07
C GLU A 57 -8.44 15.61 5.00
N SER A 58 -7.44 16.48 4.98
CA SER A 58 -6.02 16.07 4.99
C SER A 58 -5.66 15.28 6.24
N HIS A 59 -6.13 15.72 7.42
CA HIS A 59 -5.91 15.01 8.68
C HIS A 59 -6.69 13.69 8.73
N GLU A 60 -7.94 13.66 8.25
CA GLU A 60 -8.75 12.44 8.20
C GLU A 60 -8.11 11.37 7.33
N HIS A 61 -7.50 11.73 6.19
CA HIS A 61 -6.81 10.77 5.33
C HIS A 61 -5.64 10.08 6.04
N ILE A 62 -4.88 10.84 6.83
CA ILE A 62 -3.72 10.33 7.56
C ILE A 62 -4.15 9.46 8.72
N LYS A 63 -5.16 9.90 9.47
CA LYS A 63 -5.78 9.10 10.51
C LYS A 63 -6.29 7.77 9.95
N ASN A 64 -7.07 7.81 8.88
CA ASN A 64 -7.59 6.60 8.22
C ASN A 64 -6.45 5.67 7.76
N HIS A 65 -5.37 6.23 7.21
CA HIS A 65 -4.20 5.45 6.81
C HIS A 65 -3.52 4.81 8.01
N CYS A 66 -3.34 5.52 9.13
CA CYS A 66 -2.73 4.95 10.33
C CYS A 66 -3.63 3.97 11.06
N ASP A 67 -4.94 4.22 11.16
CA ASP A 67 -5.93 3.28 11.69
C ASP A 67 -5.94 1.98 10.86
N LEU A 68 -5.79 2.11 9.54
CA LEU A 68 -5.57 0.96 8.67
C LEU A 68 -4.26 0.27 9.04
N CYS A 69 -3.12 0.97 9.10
CA CYS A 69 -1.84 0.37 9.46
C CYS A 69 -1.85 -0.32 10.85
N GLU A 70 -2.53 0.23 11.85
CA GLU A 70 -2.70 -0.38 13.18
C GLU A 70 -3.54 -1.66 13.12
N LYS A 71 -4.71 -1.63 12.47
CA LYS A 71 -5.53 -2.84 12.25
C LYS A 71 -4.76 -3.95 11.55
N LEU A 72 -3.83 -3.55 10.69
CA LEU A 72 -3.02 -4.46 9.91
C LEU A 72 -1.77 -4.97 10.65
N ARG A 73 -1.30 -4.28 11.71
CA ARG A 73 -0.15 -4.70 12.54
C ARG A 73 -0.38 -6.00 13.30
N GLU A 74 -1.64 -6.34 13.60
CA GLU A 74 -1.97 -7.56 14.33
C GLU A 74 -1.85 -8.82 13.46
N ASN A 75 -1.89 -8.72 12.11
CA ASN A 75 -1.73 -9.85 11.18
C ASN A 75 -1.36 -9.38 9.75
N ASN A 76 -0.22 -9.84 9.22
CA ASN A 76 0.12 -9.80 7.78
C ASN A 76 -0.04 -8.42 7.10
N PHE A 77 0.39 -7.32 7.73
CA PHE A 77 0.26 -5.95 7.20
C PHE A 77 0.69 -5.81 5.74
N HIS A 78 1.86 -6.37 5.41
CA HIS A 78 2.40 -6.33 4.07
C HIS A 78 1.49 -7.02 3.04
N ASP A 79 0.93 -8.19 3.36
CA ASP A 79 0.06 -8.93 2.44
C ASP A 79 -1.24 -8.18 2.18
N ARG A 80 -1.83 -7.63 3.23
CA ARG A 80 -3.08 -6.88 3.13
C ARG A 80 -2.88 -5.58 2.35
N LEU A 81 -1.79 -4.87 2.60
CA LEU A 81 -1.39 -3.70 1.81
C LEU A 81 -1.11 -4.08 0.35
N LEU A 82 -0.46 -5.24 0.12
CA LEU A 82 -0.22 -5.77 -1.22
C LEU A 82 -1.53 -6.07 -1.96
N VAL A 83 -2.53 -6.65 -1.30
CA VAL A 83 -3.86 -6.84 -1.89
C VAL A 83 -4.46 -5.49 -2.32
N LEU A 84 -4.49 -4.51 -1.41
CA LEU A 84 -5.08 -3.20 -1.67
C LEU A 84 -4.37 -2.47 -2.82
N CYS A 85 -3.03 -2.49 -2.83
CA CYS A 85 -2.24 -1.87 -3.88
C CYS A 85 -2.32 -2.63 -5.21
N THR A 86 -2.40 -3.97 -5.21
CA THR A 86 -2.50 -4.74 -6.46
C THR A 86 -3.83 -4.52 -7.16
N LYS A 87 -4.91 -4.28 -6.40
CA LYS A 87 -6.24 -4.04 -6.96
C LYS A 87 -6.34 -2.76 -7.81
N LYS A 88 -5.51 -1.74 -7.53
CA LYS A 88 -5.62 -0.42 -8.17
C LYS A 88 -4.90 -0.40 -9.54
N PRO A 89 -3.56 -0.60 -9.61
CA PRO A 89 -2.86 -0.90 -10.86
C PRO A 89 -2.46 -2.39 -10.99
N PRO A 90 -3.39 -3.31 -11.31
CA PRO A 90 -3.10 -4.74 -11.47
C PRO A 90 -2.14 -5.05 -12.64
N GLN A 91 -1.84 -4.08 -13.51
CA GLN A 91 -0.89 -4.19 -14.62
C GLN A 91 0.58 -4.23 -14.16
N LEU A 92 0.91 -3.66 -12.99
CA LEU A 92 2.28 -3.69 -12.47
C LEU A 92 2.74 -5.13 -12.24
N SER A 93 4.03 -5.41 -12.43
CA SER A 93 4.60 -6.72 -12.09
C SER A 93 4.50 -6.99 -10.58
N ALA A 94 4.52 -8.27 -10.20
CA ALA A 94 4.52 -8.68 -8.80
C ALA A 94 5.68 -8.04 -8.02
N GLN A 95 6.86 -7.95 -8.65
CA GLN A 95 8.05 -7.36 -8.04
C GLN A 95 7.89 -5.86 -7.81
N GLU A 96 7.34 -5.12 -8.78
CA GLU A 96 7.06 -3.69 -8.62
C GLU A 96 6.08 -3.45 -7.48
N LEU A 97 5.01 -4.25 -7.39
CA LEU A 97 4.02 -4.16 -6.32
C LEU A 97 4.60 -4.45 -4.93
N VAL A 98 5.50 -5.44 -4.83
CA VAL A 98 6.20 -5.76 -3.57
C VAL A 98 7.11 -4.63 -3.12
N VAL A 99 7.90 -4.05 -4.04
CA VAL A 99 8.77 -2.92 -3.71
C VAL A 99 7.93 -1.70 -3.30
N PHE A 100 6.87 -1.43 -4.05
CA PHE A 100 5.94 -0.33 -3.79
C PHE A 100 5.30 -0.44 -2.41
N THR A 101 4.73 -1.60 -2.08
CA THR A 101 4.06 -1.86 -0.80
C THR A 101 5.03 -1.89 0.38
N LYS A 102 6.25 -2.40 0.18
CA LYS A 102 7.32 -2.34 1.20
C LYS A 102 7.67 -0.89 1.56
N ASN A 103 7.82 -0.02 0.56
CA ASN A 103 8.13 1.39 0.78
C ASN A 103 6.98 2.11 1.52
N MET A 104 5.74 1.82 1.16
CA MET A 104 4.56 2.36 1.86
C MET A 104 4.50 1.87 3.32
N ALA A 105 4.73 0.57 3.55
CA ALA A 105 4.73 -0.01 4.88
C ALA A 105 5.85 0.55 5.78
N ALA A 106 7.03 0.82 5.21
CA ALA A 106 8.12 1.46 5.93
C ALA A 106 7.76 2.88 6.36
N ALA A 107 7.12 3.66 5.48
CA ALA A 107 6.64 5.01 5.81
C ALA A 107 5.60 4.98 6.95
N ALA A 108 4.63 4.06 6.87
CA ALA A 108 3.62 3.87 7.91
C ALA A 108 4.22 3.46 9.27
N THR A 109 5.17 2.52 9.27
CA THR A 109 5.78 1.99 10.50
C THR A 109 6.56 3.07 11.26
N LYS A 110 7.14 4.05 10.56
CA LYS A 110 7.84 5.19 11.16
C LYS A 110 6.87 6.17 11.84
N CYS A 111 5.72 6.44 11.22
CA CYS A 111 4.87 7.56 11.62
C CYS A 111 3.64 7.19 12.47
N CYS A 112 3.00 6.06 12.20
CA CYS A 112 1.74 5.73 12.84
C CYS A 112 1.80 5.45 14.36
N PRO A 113 2.92 4.95 14.94
CA PRO A 113 3.01 4.76 16.40
C PRO A 113 3.12 6.05 17.23
N LEU A 114 3.24 7.22 16.60
CA LEU A 114 3.42 8.49 17.30
C LEU A 114 2.10 9.01 17.89
N SER A 115 2.16 9.91 18.87
CA SER A 115 0.96 10.61 19.38
C SER A 115 0.32 11.48 18.29
N ASP A 116 -0.96 11.83 18.41
CA ASP A 116 -1.64 12.64 17.40
C ASP A 116 -0.91 13.99 17.16
N GLU A 117 -0.37 14.62 18.20
CA GLU A 117 0.46 15.82 18.09
C GLU A 117 1.77 15.60 17.32
N GLN A 118 2.40 14.44 17.49
CA GLN A 118 3.64 14.07 16.79
C GLN A 118 3.38 13.51 15.39
N LYS A 119 2.19 12.97 15.14
CA LYS A 119 1.76 12.55 13.80
C LYS A 119 1.80 13.75 12.87
N PHE A 120 1.47 14.98 13.29
CA PHE A 120 1.56 16.20 12.46
C PHE A 120 2.96 16.48 11.90
N VAL A 121 4.01 16.31 12.71
CA VAL A 121 5.39 16.45 12.22
C VAL A 121 5.75 15.28 11.30
N CYS A 122 5.26 14.08 11.61
CA CYS A 122 5.45 12.93 10.74
C CYS A 122 4.55 12.95 9.48
N VAL A 123 3.52 13.79 9.42
CA VAL A 123 2.68 13.98 8.24
C VAL A 123 3.52 14.54 7.11
N GLU A 124 4.42 15.48 7.40
CA GLU A 124 5.37 15.98 6.40
C GLU A 124 6.25 14.85 5.88
N ASP A 125 6.87 14.08 6.76
CA ASP A 125 7.71 12.93 6.42
C ASP A 125 6.93 11.85 5.63
N MET A 126 5.70 11.56 6.02
CA MET A 126 4.85 10.55 5.38
C MET A 126 4.35 11.02 4.01
N GLU A 127 3.95 12.29 3.91
CA GLU A 127 3.60 12.91 2.64
C GLU A 127 4.83 12.97 1.72
N ASP A 128 6.02 13.28 2.23
CA ASP A 128 7.31 13.23 1.54
C ASP A 128 7.66 11.85 1.01
N MET A 129 7.53 10.82 1.84
CA MET A 129 7.72 9.45 1.40
C MET A 129 6.67 9.04 0.36
N ALA A 130 5.40 9.42 0.55
CA ALA A 130 4.36 9.19 -0.44
C ALA A 130 4.64 9.90 -1.76
N LYS A 131 5.15 11.14 -1.75
CA LYS A 131 5.57 11.87 -2.95
C LYS A 131 6.69 11.15 -3.69
N LEU A 132 7.68 10.61 -2.97
CA LEU A 132 8.76 9.84 -3.58
C LEU A 132 8.22 8.56 -4.23
N ILE A 133 7.34 7.84 -3.52
CA ILE A 133 6.72 6.60 -3.98
C ILE A 133 5.86 6.83 -5.23
N PHE A 134 4.90 7.76 -5.17
CA PHE A 134 4.01 8.06 -6.29
C PHE A 134 4.73 8.80 -7.41
N GLY A 135 5.74 9.62 -7.10
CA GLY A 135 6.59 10.25 -8.11
C GLY A 135 7.42 9.23 -8.89
N ALA A 136 7.95 8.20 -8.22
CA ALA A 136 8.61 7.08 -8.90
C ALA A 136 7.64 6.28 -9.76
N LEU A 137 6.42 6.01 -9.26
CA LEU A 137 5.37 5.35 -10.03
C LEU A 137 4.98 6.16 -11.28
N CYS A 138 4.89 7.48 -11.18
CA CYS A 138 4.57 8.33 -12.32
C CYS A 138 5.69 8.39 -13.37
N ARG A 139 6.96 8.46 -12.95
CA ARG A 139 8.08 8.32 -13.89
C ARG A 139 8.08 6.96 -14.58
N ARG A 140 7.74 5.91 -13.83
CA ARG A 140 7.57 4.56 -14.38
C ARG A 140 6.42 4.51 -15.39
N HIS A 141 5.30 5.16 -15.11
CA HIS A 141 4.14 5.25 -16.01
C HIS A 141 4.45 6.02 -17.30
N GLU A 142 5.21 7.11 -17.21
CA GLU A 142 5.62 7.92 -18.36
C GLU A 142 6.48 7.10 -19.35
N ALA A 143 7.37 6.24 -18.83
CA ALA A 143 8.21 5.38 -19.65
C ALA A 143 7.45 4.21 -20.30
N GLU A 144 6.51 3.60 -19.57
CA GLU A 144 5.65 2.53 -20.07
C GLU A 144 4.26 2.63 -19.39
N PRO A 145 3.22 3.06 -20.14
CA PRO A 145 1.90 3.32 -19.58
C PRO A 145 1.30 2.12 -18.86
N ILE A 146 0.73 2.38 -17.69
CA ILE A 146 0.12 1.37 -16.80
C ILE A 146 -1.38 1.25 -17.06
N ASN A 147 -2.14 2.32 -16.78
CA ASN A 147 -3.56 2.48 -17.12
C ASN A 147 -3.97 3.96 -17.01
N ASP A 148 -5.15 4.29 -17.54
CA ASP A 148 -5.64 5.67 -17.59
C ASP A 148 -5.85 6.29 -16.20
N GLY A 149 -6.24 5.48 -15.20
CA GLY A 149 -6.45 5.97 -13.83
C GLY A 149 -5.13 6.40 -13.16
N VAL A 150 -4.05 5.65 -13.39
CA VAL A 150 -2.70 6.03 -12.96
C VAL A 150 -2.24 7.27 -13.72
N GLY A 151 -2.47 7.33 -15.03
CA GLY A 151 -2.15 8.51 -15.84
C GLY A 151 -2.82 9.76 -15.31
N HIS A 152 -4.14 9.70 -15.06
CA HIS A 152 -4.91 10.80 -14.48
C HIS A 152 -4.32 11.30 -13.15
N CYS A 153 -3.97 10.41 -12.21
CA CYS A 153 -3.37 10.82 -10.95
C CYS A 153 -1.94 11.36 -11.10
N CYS A 154 -1.20 10.93 -12.12
CA CYS A 154 0.13 11.45 -12.40
C CYS A 154 0.12 12.84 -13.01
N ASP A 155 -0.89 13.12 -13.85
CA ASP A 155 -1.16 14.42 -14.45
C ASP A 155 -1.77 15.43 -13.46
N ASP A 156 -2.34 14.93 -12.36
CA ASP A 156 -2.83 15.78 -11.27
C ASP A 156 -1.67 16.57 -10.63
N SER A 157 -2.02 17.71 -10.04
CA SER A 157 -1.08 18.60 -9.39
C SER A 157 -0.34 17.89 -8.26
N TYR A 158 0.88 18.36 -7.99
CA TYR A 158 1.74 17.84 -6.93
C TYR A 158 1.03 17.66 -5.58
N ALA A 159 0.15 18.61 -5.23
CA ALA A 159 -0.54 18.64 -3.95
C ALA A 159 -1.71 17.62 -3.87
N PHE A 160 -2.28 17.23 -5.00
CA PHE A 160 -3.45 16.33 -5.08
C PHE A 160 -3.13 14.92 -5.59
N ARG A 161 -1.92 14.67 -6.10
CA ARG A 161 -1.48 13.35 -6.54
C ARG A 161 -1.70 12.23 -5.53
N LYS A 162 -1.30 12.42 -4.27
CA LYS A 162 -1.51 11.39 -3.22
C LYS A 162 -3.00 11.14 -2.97
N PRO A 163 -3.83 12.16 -2.68
CA PRO A 163 -5.29 12.00 -2.59
C PRO A 163 -5.88 11.26 -3.79
N CYS A 164 -5.49 11.60 -5.02
CA CYS A 164 -5.96 10.90 -6.22
C CYS A 164 -5.63 9.39 -6.17
N PHE A 165 -4.39 9.01 -5.83
CA PHE A 165 -4.03 7.60 -5.69
C PHE A 165 -4.71 6.90 -4.52
N ASP A 166 -4.96 7.60 -3.41
CA ASP A 166 -5.71 7.07 -2.26
C ASP A 166 -7.16 6.74 -2.66
N ASP A 167 -7.77 7.56 -3.52
CA ASP A 167 -9.14 7.39 -4.03
C ASP A 167 -9.23 6.53 -5.31
N LEU A 168 -8.09 6.21 -5.94
CA LEU A 168 -8.04 5.42 -7.17
C LEU A 168 -8.77 4.08 -7.01
N HIS A 169 -9.75 3.84 -7.86
CA HIS A 169 -10.57 2.63 -7.85
C HIS A 169 -9.89 1.46 -8.58
N VAL A 170 -10.47 0.27 -8.41
CA VAL A 170 -10.07 -0.93 -9.17
C VAL A 170 -10.22 -0.66 -10.66
N ASP A 171 -9.18 -0.98 -11.43
CA ASP A 171 -9.23 -0.85 -12.88
C ASP A 171 -10.23 -1.84 -13.48
N ARG A 172 -11.33 -1.31 -14.01
CA ARG A 172 -12.40 -2.09 -14.64
C ARG A 172 -12.04 -2.58 -16.04
N THR A 173 -11.03 -1.99 -16.67
CA THR A 173 -10.55 -2.34 -18.01
C THR A 173 -9.50 -3.46 -17.98
N TYR A 174 -9.01 -3.80 -16.79
CA TYR A 174 -8.01 -4.83 -16.63
C TYR A 174 -8.53 -6.22 -17.03
N ILE A 175 -7.78 -6.90 -17.90
CA ILE A 175 -8.02 -8.27 -18.33
C ILE A 175 -6.85 -9.11 -17.81
N SER A 176 -7.14 -10.04 -16.90
CA SER A 176 -6.12 -10.91 -16.31
C SER A 176 -5.63 -11.95 -17.34
N PRO A 177 -4.30 -12.11 -17.53
CA PRO A 177 -3.75 -13.23 -18.27
C PRO A 177 -4.19 -14.56 -17.63
N PRO A 178 -4.42 -15.65 -18.38
CA PRO A 178 -4.78 -16.94 -17.79
C PRO A 178 -3.74 -17.41 -16.76
N LEU A 179 -4.21 -17.97 -15.66
CA LEU A 179 -3.38 -18.53 -14.58
C LEU A 179 -3.78 -19.98 -14.32
N SER A 180 -2.81 -20.89 -14.28
CA SER A 180 -3.01 -22.24 -13.75
C SER A 180 -2.74 -22.24 -12.26
N CYS A 181 -3.70 -22.74 -11.47
CA CYS A 181 -3.51 -22.93 -10.03
C CYS A 181 -2.37 -23.91 -9.74
N ASP A 182 -2.18 -24.95 -10.56
CA ASP A 182 -1.09 -25.92 -10.41
C ASP A 182 0.28 -25.26 -10.57
N GLN A 183 0.41 -24.35 -11.55
CA GLN A 183 1.65 -23.61 -11.77
C GLN A 183 1.94 -22.63 -10.63
N VAL A 184 0.91 -21.97 -10.11
CA VAL A 184 1.05 -20.92 -9.10
C VAL A 184 1.18 -21.45 -7.67
N ILE A 185 0.64 -22.63 -7.40
CA ILE A 185 0.79 -23.36 -6.13
C ILE A 185 2.02 -24.28 -6.17
N SER A 186 2.77 -24.32 -7.28
CA SER A 186 3.94 -25.20 -7.41
C SER A 186 4.98 -24.96 -6.31
N LEU A 187 5.32 -26.04 -5.61
CA LEU A 187 6.39 -26.04 -4.62
C LEU A 187 7.73 -26.25 -5.32
N THR A 188 8.57 -25.24 -5.26
CA THR A 188 9.92 -25.27 -5.83
C THR A 188 10.96 -25.51 -4.72
N GLU A 189 12.15 -25.97 -5.08
CA GLU A 189 13.30 -25.98 -4.13
C GLU A 189 13.55 -24.59 -3.52
N GLU A 190 13.24 -23.52 -4.26
CA GLU A 190 13.32 -22.14 -3.77
C GLU A 190 12.33 -21.88 -2.63
N SER A 191 11.16 -22.52 -2.65
CA SER A 191 10.16 -22.42 -1.57
C SER A 191 10.70 -22.98 -0.26
N CYS A 192 11.46 -24.09 -0.30
CA CYS A 192 12.11 -24.65 0.88
C CYS A 192 13.31 -23.85 1.34
N LYS A 193 14.19 -23.41 0.43
CA LYS A 193 15.30 -22.52 0.77
C LYS A 193 14.80 -21.25 1.46
N ALA A 194 13.71 -20.66 0.95
CA ALA A 194 13.08 -19.49 1.53
C ALA A 194 12.47 -19.75 2.92
N GLU A 195 11.85 -20.91 3.14
CA GLU A 195 11.31 -21.31 4.46
C GLU A 195 12.43 -21.57 5.47
N GLU A 196 13.53 -22.22 5.09
CA GLU A 196 14.70 -22.45 5.93
C GLU A 196 15.39 -21.15 6.34
N GLU A 197 15.58 -20.23 5.40
CA GLU A 197 16.14 -18.90 5.66
C GLU A 197 15.26 -18.11 6.63
N PHE A 198 13.93 -18.16 6.46
CA PHE A 198 13.00 -17.52 7.40
C PHE A 198 13.06 -18.11 8.80
N GLN A 199 13.16 -19.44 8.94
CA GLN A 199 13.29 -20.09 10.25
C GLN A 199 14.62 -19.70 10.92
N THR A 200 15.69 -19.58 10.14
CA THR A 200 17.00 -19.13 10.59
C THR A 200 16.97 -17.66 11.02
N GLU A 201 16.35 -16.78 10.23
CA GLU A 201 16.19 -15.36 10.56
C GLU A 201 15.27 -15.15 11.77
N SER A 202 14.20 -15.93 11.90
CA SER A 202 13.30 -15.90 13.06
C SER A 202 14.04 -16.29 14.35
N ARG A 203 14.83 -17.38 14.32
CA ARG A 203 15.73 -17.76 15.42
C ARG A 203 16.75 -16.67 15.73
N ASN A 204 17.34 -16.05 14.71
CA ASN A 204 18.33 -14.99 14.88
C ASN A 204 17.68 -13.71 15.43
N LYS A 205 16.43 -13.40 15.11
CA LYS A 205 15.64 -12.28 15.64
C LYS A 205 15.30 -12.48 17.12
N GLU A 206 14.91 -13.69 17.53
CA GLU A 206 14.74 -14.04 18.95
C GLU A 206 16.04 -13.83 19.74
N MET A 207 17.18 -14.18 19.14
CA MET A 207 18.51 -13.96 19.71
C MET A 207 18.94 -12.48 19.69
N SER A 208 18.52 -11.71 18.67
CA SER A 208 18.81 -10.28 18.50
C SER A 208 17.99 -9.39 19.43
N PHE A 209 16.78 -9.78 19.82
CA PHE A 209 15.98 -9.05 20.83
C PHE A 209 16.70 -8.94 22.18
N LEU A 210 17.46 -9.99 22.55
CA LEU A 210 18.32 -9.99 23.74
C LEU A 210 19.49 -8.97 23.61
N VAL A 211 20.03 -8.78 22.41
CA VAL A 211 21.15 -7.86 22.13
C VAL A 211 20.66 -6.41 21.95
N ALA A 212 19.52 -6.20 21.28
CA ALA A 212 18.93 -4.89 21.03
C ALA A 212 18.44 -4.21 22.33
N SER A 213 18.01 -5.00 23.32
CA SER A 213 17.71 -4.54 24.67
C SER A 213 18.92 -3.93 25.40
N ILE A 214 20.14 -4.19 24.90
CA ILE A 214 21.40 -3.68 25.46
C ILE A 214 21.93 -2.46 24.69
N ILE A 215 21.62 -2.30 23.39
CA ILE A 215 22.32 -1.33 22.51
C ILE A 215 21.42 -0.25 21.87
N HIS A 216 20.08 -0.31 21.95
CA HIS A 216 19.18 0.69 21.34
C HIS A 216 19.44 1.01 19.84
N LEU A 217 20.09 0.12 19.09
CA LEU A 217 20.17 0.23 17.62
C LEU A 217 19.22 -0.77 16.98
N PHE A 218 18.14 -0.27 16.39
CA PHE A 218 17.34 -1.03 15.45
C PHE A 218 17.87 -0.75 14.04
N ILE A 219 18.57 -1.72 13.44
CA ILE A 219 18.98 -1.65 12.02
C ILE A 219 17.86 -2.33 11.22
N PRO A 220 17.11 -1.60 10.36
CA PRO A 220 16.09 -2.23 9.52
C PRO A 220 16.77 -3.13 8.48
N SER A 221 16.32 -4.38 8.36
CA SER A 221 16.82 -5.32 7.33
C SER A 221 16.49 -4.79 5.92
N PRO A 222 17.49 -4.54 5.05
CA PRO A 222 17.25 -3.84 3.79
C PRO A 222 16.65 -4.75 2.70
N ASN A 223 16.66 -6.07 2.84
CA ASN A 223 16.17 -6.98 1.80
C ASN A 223 14.82 -7.63 2.18
N PRO A 224 13.84 -7.77 1.28
CA PRO A 224 12.69 -8.62 1.56
C PRO A 224 13.20 -10.05 1.77
N GLU A 225 12.85 -10.66 2.90
CA GLU A 225 13.08 -12.08 3.16
C GLU A 225 12.63 -12.90 1.93
N PRO A 226 13.42 -13.87 1.43
CA PRO A 226 13.07 -14.65 0.23
C PRO A 226 11.71 -15.34 0.34
N ARG A 227 11.31 -15.69 1.56
CA ARG A 227 9.98 -16.16 1.91
C ARG A 227 8.88 -15.15 1.56
N ALA A 228 9.06 -13.90 1.96
CA ALA A 228 8.10 -12.84 1.67
C ALA A 228 7.91 -12.61 0.16
N LYS A 229 8.94 -12.84 -0.66
CA LYS A 229 8.85 -12.71 -2.13
C LYS A 229 7.94 -13.77 -2.75
N ILE A 230 8.07 -15.05 -2.35
CA ILE A 230 7.27 -16.16 -2.90
C ILE A 230 5.79 -15.97 -2.55
N PHE A 231 5.48 -15.68 -1.28
CA PHE A 231 4.11 -15.45 -0.84
C PHE A 231 3.49 -14.19 -1.46
N SER A 232 4.26 -13.11 -1.56
CA SER A 232 3.80 -11.90 -2.23
C SER A 232 3.55 -12.11 -3.72
N TYR A 233 4.38 -12.92 -4.40
CA TYR A 233 4.18 -13.27 -5.80
C TYR A 233 2.86 -14.02 -6.00
N LEU A 234 2.64 -15.10 -5.23
CA LEU A 234 1.38 -15.85 -5.21
C LEU A 234 0.18 -14.91 -4.99
N LEU A 235 0.26 -14.10 -3.93
CA LEU A 235 -0.82 -13.19 -3.55
C LEU A 235 -1.14 -12.18 -4.66
N SER A 236 -0.12 -11.53 -5.23
CA SER A 236 -0.30 -10.57 -6.31
C SER A 236 -0.95 -11.19 -7.55
N ASN A 237 -0.57 -12.42 -7.92
CA ASN A 237 -1.16 -13.12 -9.06
C ASN A 237 -2.61 -13.52 -8.81
N LEU A 238 -2.95 -14.00 -7.61
CA LEU A 238 -4.33 -14.30 -7.24
C LEU A 238 -5.21 -13.03 -7.27
N VAL A 239 -4.71 -11.92 -6.73
CA VAL A 239 -5.43 -10.64 -6.73
C VAL A 239 -5.66 -10.14 -8.15
N LYS A 240 -4.66 -10.28 -9.04
CA LYS A 240 -4.82 -9.96 -10.46
C LYS A 240 -5.91 -10.79 -11.13
N GLN A 241 -6.01 -12.09 -10.85
CA GLN A 241 -7.10 -12.90 -11.43
C GLN A 241 -8.49 -12.49 -10.94
N LYS A 242 -8.60 -12.07 -9.67
CA LYS A 242 -9.88 -11.72 -9.04
C LYS A 242 -9.78 -10.43 -8.23
N PRO A 243 -9.64 -9.26 -8.86
CA PRO A 243 -9.42 -8.01 -8.14
C PRO A 243 -10.60 -7.60 -7.24
N TYR A 244 -11.79 -8.15 -7.48
CA TYR A 244 -12.99 -7.92 -6.68
C TYR A 244 -13.19 -8.93 -5.54
N ALA A 245 -12.37 -9.98 -5.43
CA ALA A 245 -12.47 -10.92 -4.31
C ALA A 245 -12.10 -10.25 -2.98
N THR A 246 -12.64 -10.81 -1.90
CA THR A 246 -12.40 -10.30 -0.55
C THR A 246 -11.00 -10.65 -0.08
N GLU A 247 -10.45 -9.79 0.78
CA GLU A 247 -9.14 -9.99 1.39
C GLU A 247 -9.05 -11.31 2.18
N VAL A 248 -10.15 -11.69 2.83
CA VAL A 248 -10.26 -12.93 3.60
C VAL A 248 -10.09 -14.16 2.71
N GLN A 249 -10.60 -14.15 1.48
CA GLN A 249 -10.43 -15.26 0.54
C GLN A 249 -8.96 -15.46 0.18
N PHE A 250 -8.22 -14.38 -0.09
CA PHE A 250 -6.79 -14.45 -0.38
C PHE A 250 -5.98 -14.92 0.82
N GLN A 251 -6.22 -14.34 1.99
CA GLN A 251 -5.54 -14.73 3.23
C GLN A 251 -5.74 -16.22 3.56
N SER A 252 -6.92 -16.76 3.26
CA SER A 252 -7.21 -18.17 3.46
C SER A 252 -6.36 -19.08 2.56
N ILE A 253 -6.16 -18.73 1.29
CA ILE A 253 -5.28 -19.49 0.37
C ILE A 253 -3.82 -19.35 0.76
N ILE A 254 -3.37 -18.13 1.11
CA ILE A 254 -1.98 -17.90 1.54
C ILE A 254 -1.65 -18.70 2.80
N LYS A 255 -2.57 -18.76 3.77
CA LYS A 255 -2.38 -19.55 5.00
C LYS A 255 -2.21 -21.05 4.71
N ASP A 256 -3.04 -21.60 3.84
CA ASP A 256 -2.97 -23.02 3.45
C ASP A 256 -1.71 -23.31 2.64
N PHE A 257 -1.29 -22.38 1.77
CA PHE A 257 -0.03 -22.50 1.03
C PHE A 257 1.19 -22.46 1.96
N ILE A 258 1.22 -21.55 2.95
CA ILE A 258 2.27 -21.52 3.98
C ILE A 258 2.34 -22.86 4.72
N HIS A 259 1.19 -23.44 5.06
CA HIS A 259 1.13 -24.73 5.73
C HIS A 259 1.67 -25.86 4.84
N LEU A 260 1.30 -25.87 3.56
CA LEU A 260 1.79 -26.84 2.58
C LEU A 260 3.31 -26.76 2.41
N VAL A 261 3.88 -25.55 2.26
CA VAL A 261 5.34 -25.33 2.18
C VAL A 261 6.03 -25.89 3.41
N LYS A 262 5.55 -25.59 4.62
CA LYS A 262 6.14 -26.10 5.86
C LYS A 262 6.15 -27.63 5.91
N MET A 263 5.00 -28.25 5.63
CA MET A 263 4.88 -29.70 5.62
C MET A 263 5.85 -30.34 4.61
N TYR A 264 5.95 -29.77 3.41
CA TYR A 264 6.83 -30.26 2.36
C TYR A 264 8.31 -30.15 2.75
N CYS A 265 8.73 -28.99 3.25
CA CYS A 265 10.15 -28.72 3.52
C CYS A 265 10.66 -29.34 4.82
N GLN A 266 9.79 -29.64 5.79
CA GLN A 266 10.17 -30.28 7.05
C GLN A 266 10.10 -31.82 6.99
N ALA A 267 9.69 -32.39 5.85
CA ALA A 267 9.55 -33.84 5.62
C ALA A 267 8.76 -34.57 6.74
N GLU A 268 7.83 -33.87 7.40
CA GLU A 268 7.12 -34.38 8.58
C GLU A 268 6.02 -35.42 8.23
N LYS A 269 5.68 -35.61 6.94
CA LYS A 269 4.61 -36.54 6.50
C LYS A 269 4.93 -37.27 5.19
N SER A 270 4.23 -38.40 4.96
CA SER A 270 4.35 -39.23 3.75
C SER A 270 3.87 -38.50 2.48
N GLU A 271 4.45 -38.86 1.34
CA GLU A 271 4.16 -38.31 0.00
C GLU A 271 2.66 -38.32 -0.36
N ILE A 272 1.91 -39.31 0.14
CA ILE A 272 0.45 -39.44 -0.08
C ILE A 272 -0.32 -38.29 0.61
N CYS A 273 0.03 -37.96 1.86
CA CYS A 273 -0.64 -36.87 2.60
C CYS A 273 -0.32 -35.49 1.99
N PHE A 274 0.86 -35.36 1.39
CA PHE A 274 1.28 -34.15 0.69
C PHE A 274 0.43 -33.90 -0.56
N GLN A 275 0.31 -34.90 -1.44
CA GLN A 275 -0.49 -34.80 -2.68
C GLN A 275 -1.97 -34.48 -2.40
N GLU A 276 -2.51 -34.99 -1.30
CA GLU A 276 -3.88 -34.69 -0.87
C GLU A 276 -4.05 -33.21 -0.47
N GLU A 277 -3.13 -32.66 0.32
CA GLU A 277 -3.19 -31.25 0.75
C GLU A 277 -2.91 -30.27 -0.41
N GLU A 278 -2.00 -30.61 -1.31
CA GLU A 278 -1.75 -29.85 -2.55
C GLU A 278 -3.01 -29.80 -3.42
N SER A 279 -3.66 -30.94 -3.63
CA SER A 279 -4.90 -31.04 -4.41
C SER A 279 -6.03 -30.19 -3.80
N LYS A 280 -6.22 -30.24 -2.48
CA LYS A 280 -7.22 -29.39 -1.78
C LYS A 280 -6.95 -27.91 -1.99
N LEU A 281 -5.68 -27.50 -1.95
CA LEU A 281 -5.30 -26.10 -2.15
C LEU A 281 -5.52 -25.65 -3.61
N ILE A 282 -5.22 -26.52 -4.58
CA ILE A 282 -5.48 -26.29 -6.00
C ILE A 282 -6.99 -26.11 -6.24
N GLU A 283 -7.83 -27.00 -5.71
CA GLU A 283 -9.30 -26.90 -5.81
C GLU A 283 -9.82 -25.59 -5.20
N LYS A 284 -9.28 -25.20 -4.04
CA LYS A 284 -9.63 -23.93 -3.39
C LYS A 284 -9.24 -22.72 -4.23
N CYS A 285 -8.06 -22.75 -4.86
CA CYS A 285 -7.63 -21.73 -5.81
C CYS A 285 -8.57 -21.68 -7.02
N GLN A 286 -8.88 -22.83 -7.63
CA GLN A 286 -9.80 -22.91 -8.77
C GLN A 286 -11.19 -22.38 -8.43
N SER A 287 -11.69 -22.68 -7.22
CA SER A 287 -12.96 -22.16 -6.71
C SER A 287 -12.94 -20.63 -6.61
N LEU A 288 -11.85 -20.04 -6.08
CA LEU A 288 -11.67 -18.58 -6.05
C LEU A 288 -11.63 -17.99 -7.46
N LEU A 289 -10.87 -18.62 -8.37
CA LEU A 289 -10.72 -18.13 -9.75
C LEU A 289 -11.99 -18.31 -10.58
N GLY A 290 -12.96 -19.07 -10.10
CA GLY A 290 -14.16 -19.43 -10.85
C GLY A 290 -13.74 -20.28 -12.04
N SER A 291 -13.86 -21.60 -11.90
CA SER A 291 -13.63 -22.56 -12.98
C SER A 291 -14.22 -22.04 -14.30
N LYS A 292 -13.39 -21.93 -15.34
CA LYS A 292 -13.85 -21.74 -16.71
C LYS A 292 -14.80 -22.85 -17.13
#